data_AF-A0A316BLS6-F1
#
_entry.id   AF-A0A316BLS6-F1
#
_cell.length_a   1.000
_cell.length_b   1.000
_cell.length_c   1.000
_cell.angle_alpha   90.00
_cell.angle_beta   90.00
_cell.angle_gamma   90.00
#
_symmetry.space_group_name_H-M   'P 1'
#
loop_
_entity.id
_entity.type
_entity.pdbx_description
1 polymer ?
#
loop_
_entity_poly.entity_id
_entity_poly.type
_entity_poly.pdbx_seq_one_letter_code
_entity_poly.pdbx_strand_id
1 'polypeptide(L)'
;MNSHIIVTIMLCAVQCEPTEIRIWDGDTFRVGSRGGESVRIFNIDAPEIEGKCRFESDLAQQSKQRLASILQDGKVEIQRQDTDRYGRTLAGVRVNGQDAGDMLVREGLARTWSGRREPWC
;
A
#
# COMPACT_ATOMS: atom_id res chain seq x y z
N MET A 1 3.46 -10.13 16.43
CA MET A 1 4.55 -10.61 15.53
C MET A 1 4.37 -9.88 14.21
N ASN A 2 5.33 -9.04 13.83
CA ASN A 2 5.22 -8.13 12.67
C ASN A 2 5.28 -8.93 11.36
N SER A 3 4.17 -9.58 10.98
CA SER A 3 4.05 -10.30 9.72
C SER A 3 3.99 -9.28 8.58
N HIS A 4 5.07 -9.14 7.83
CA HIS A 4 5.12 -8.37 6.57
C HIS A 4 5.37 -9.34 5.43
N ILE A 5 4.84 -9.03 4.25
CA ILE A 5 5.15 -9.78 3.02
C ILE A 5 6.26 -9.03 2.32
N ILE A 6 7.34 -9.74 1.97
CA ILE A 6 8.45 -9.18 1.19
C ILE A 6 8.17 -9.43 -0.27
N VAL A 7 8.24 -8.36 -1.04
CA VAL A 7 8.10 -8.39 -2.49
C VAL A 7 9.34 -7.78 -3.13
N THR A 8 9.87 -8.44 -4.15
CA THR A 8 10.92 -7.89 -5.02
C THR A 8 10.27 -7.32 -6.28
N ILE A 9 10.48 -6.03 -6.54
CA ILE A 9 10.00 -5.36 -7.76
C ILE A 9 11.11 -4.58 -8.45
N MET A 10 10.91 -4.31 -9.73
CA MET A 10 11.79 -3.45 -10.52
C MET A 10 11.20 -2.02 -10.59
N LEU A 11 11.73 -1.10 -9.78
CA LEU A 11 11.38 0.32 -9.83
C LEU A 11 12.24 1.00 -10.90
N CYS A 12 11.64 1.68 -11.87
CA CYS A 12 12.40 2.38 -12.91
C CYS A 12 12.35 3.90 -12.73
N ALA A 13 13.47 4.47 -12.29
CA ALA A 13 13.76 5.89 -12.33
C ALA A 13 15.17 6.09 -12.90
N VAL A 14 15.31 6.30 -14.21
CA VAL A 14 16.57 6.46 -15.01
C VAL A 14 17.58 5.30 -14.92
N GLN A 15 17.69 4.62 -13.79
CA GLN A 15 18.34 3.33 -13.53
C GLN A 15 17.35 2.46 -12.75
N CYS A 16 17.19 1.20 -13.17
CA CYS A 16 16.25 0.25 -12.59
C CYS A 16 17.00 -0.57 -11.53
N GLU A 17 17.11 -0.06 -10.30
CA GLU A 17 17.71 -0.80 -9.18
C GLU A 17 16.64 -1.64 -8.47
N PRO A 18 16.93 -2.92 -8.16
CA PRO A 18 16.01 -3.76 -7.40
C PRO A 18 15.75 -3.11 -6.05
N THR A 19 14.50 -2.74 -5.81
CA THR A 19 14.08 -2.08 -4.57
C THR A 19 13.21 -3.05 -3.79
N GLU A 20 13.58 -3.29 -2.53
CA GLU A 20 12.75 -4.08 -1.62
C GLU A 20 11.49 -3.29 -1.27
N ILE A 21 10.32 -3.90 -1.43
CA ILE A 21 9.07 -3.37 -0.88
C ILE A 21 8.54 -4.29 0.22
N ARG A 22 8.23 -3.69 1.37
CA ARG A 22 7.60 -4.38 2.51
C ARG A 22 6.20 -3.87 2.71
N ILE A 23 5.21 -4.73 2.57
CA ILE A 23 3.80 -4.35 2.74
C ILE A 23 3.39 -4.44 4.21
N TRP A 24 2.90 -3.34 4.76
CA TRP A 24 2.42 -3.26 6.15
C TRP A 24 0.93 -3.55 6.19
N ASP A 25 0.14 -2.77 5.46
CA ASP A 25 -1.32 -2.86 5.34
C ASP A 25 -1.75 -2.69 3.87
N GLY A 26 -3.05 -2.73 3.58
CA GLY A 26 -3.60 -2.59 2.23
C GLY A 26 -3.40 -1.21 1.58
N ASP A 27 -2.98 -0.19 2.34
CA ASP A 27 -2.67 1.15 1.84
C ASP A 27 -1.26 1.63 2.21
N THR A 28 -0.48 0.82 2.95
CA THR A 28 0.78 1.26 3.56
C THR A 28 1.90 0.26 3.29
N PHE A 29 3.02 0.74 2.73
CA PHE A 29 4.21 -0.07 2.46
C PHE A 29 5.50 0.73 2.68
N ARG A 30 6.63 0.03 2.77
CA ARG A 30 7.97 0.64 2.84
C ARG A 30 8.77 0.33 1.58
N VAL A 31 9.48 1.34 1.08
CA VAL A 31 10.35 1.28 -0.10
C VAL A 31 11.80 1.37 0.34
N GLY A 32 12.61 0.37 -0.04
CA GLY A 32 14.02 0.27 0.31
C GLY A 32 14.30 -0.63 1.52
N SER A 33 15.59 -0.71 1.88
CA SER A 33 16.09 -1.56 2.97
C SER A 33 15.85 -0.94 4.36
N ARG A 34 16.66 -1.28 5.36
CA ARG A 34 16.47 -0.81 6.74
C ARG A 34 16.54 0.72 6.81
N GLY A 35 15.44 1.37 7.18
CA GLY A 35 15.32 2.83 7.17
C GLY A 35 14.67 3.41 5.89
N GLY A 36 14.15 2.55 5.02
CA GLY A 36 13.44 2.94 3.80
C GLY A 36 12.21 3.81 4.05
N GLU A 37 11.77 4.49 3.00
CA GLU A 37 10.64 5.41 2.97
C GLU A 37 9.34 4.66 3.30
N SER A 38 8.55 5.18 4.24
CA SER A 38 7.19 4.68 4.48
C SER A 38 6.22 5.43 3.60
N VAL A 39 5.48 4.72 2.76
CA VAL A 39 4.53 5.27 1.80
C VAL A 39 3.12 4.85 2.20
N ARG A 40 2.17 5.80 2.15
CA ARG A 40 0.73 5.55 2.23
C ARG A 40 0.06 5.99 0.93
N ILE A 41 -0.76 5.12 0.36
CA ILE A 41 -1.54 5.39 -0.84
C ILE A 41 -2.61 6.44 -0.50
N PHE A 42 -2.55 7.64 -1.09
CA PHE A 42 -3.35 8.76 -0.60
C PHE A 42 -4.85 8.67 -0.91
N ASN A 43 -5.24 7.99 -1.99
CA ASN A 43 -6.61 7.97 -2.49
C ASN A 43 -7.50 6.92 -1.82
N ILE A 44 -6.96 6.11 -0.89
CA ILE A 44 -7.70 5.02 -0.25
C ILE A 44 -7.52 4.98 1.27
N ASP A 45 -8.43 4.28 1.93
CA ASP A 45 -8.29 3.74 3.28
C ASP A 45 -8.42 2.22 3.22
N ALA A 46 -7.44 1.50 3.74
CA ALA A 46 -7.50 0.04 3.89
C ALA A 46 -7.72 -0.33 5.36
N PRO A 47 -8.38 -1.46 5.66
CA PRO A 47 -8.51 -1.96 7.03
C PRO A 47 -7.14 -2.27 7.65
N GLU A 48 -6.99 -2.05 8.96
CA GLU A 48 -5.73 -2.32 9.67
C GLU A 48 -5.60 -3.81 9.99
N ILE A 49 -4.38 -4.35 9.94
CA ILE A 49 -4.12 -5.74 10.36
C ILE A 49 -4.54 -5.99 11.81
N GLU A 50 -4.28 -5.02 12.70
CA GLU A 50 -4.75 -5.04 14.10
C GLU A 50 -6.17 -4.44 14.23
N GLY A 51 -7.06 -4.87 13.33
CA GLY A 51 -8.46 -4.45 13.26
C GLY A 51 -9.25 -4.70 14.56
N LYS A 52 -10.32 -3.92 14.75
CA LYS A 52 -11.17 -3.97 15.97
C LYS A 52 -12.09 -5.18 16.01
N CYS A 53 -12.36 -5.80 14.87
CA CYS A 53 -13.17 -7.00 14.74
C CYS A 53 -12.58 -7.97 13.72
N ARG A 54 -12.97 -9.24 13.80
CA ARG A 54 -12.46 -10.31 12.91
C ARG A 54 -12.65 -9.98 11.43
N PHE A 55 -13.79 -9.39 11.07
CA PHE A 55 -14.05 -8.96 9.69
C PHE A 55 -13.02 -7.95 9.19
N GLU A 56 -12.65 -6.95 10.00
CA GLU A 56 -11.63 -5.96 9.64
C GLU A 56 -10.26 -6.63 9.43
N SER A 57 -9.82 -7.47 10.38
CA SER A 57 -8.54 -8.19 10.27
C SER A 57 -8.47 -9.13 9.07
N ASP A 58 -9.56 -9.87 8.78
CA ASP A 58 -9.64 -10.77 7.63
C ASP A 58 -9.58 -9.99 6.31
N LEU A 59 -10.25 -8.83 6.24
CA LEU A 59 -10.21 -7.95 5.08
C LEU A 59 -8.85 -7.27 4.92
N ALA A 60 -8.20 -6.89 6.03
CA ALA A 60 -6.85 -6.32 6.04
C ALA A 60 -5.83 -7.29 5.47
N GLN A 61 -5.91 -8.57 5.85
CA GLN A 61 -5.02 -9.60 5.33
C GLN A 61 -5.22 -9.81 3.82
N GLN A 62 -6.46 -9.81 3.33
CA GLN A 62 -6.76 -9.90 1.90
C GLN A 62 -6.26 -8.67 1.14
N SER A 63 -6.52 -7.47 1.66
CA SER A 63 -6.09 -6.20 1.07
C SER A 63 -4.57 -6.11 0.96
N LYS A 64 -3.85 -6.48 2.02
CA LYS A 64 -2.39 -6.58 2.05
C LYS A 64 -1.82 -7.57 1.03
N GLN A 65 -2.39 -8.77 0.96
CA GLN A 65 -1.98 -9.79 -0.02
C GLN A 65 -2.22 -9.30 -1.44
N ARG A 66 -3.35 -8.63 -1.67
CA ARG A 66 -3.67 -8.10 -2.99
C ARG A 66 -2.75 -6.95 -3.38
N LEU A 67 -2.45 -6.02 -2.48
CA LEU A 67 -1.48 -4.96 -2.75
C LEU A 67 -0.11 -5.54 -3.11
N ALA A 68 0.34 -6.58 -2.38
CA ALA A 68 1.58 -7.29 -2.72
C ALA A 68 1.55 -7.86 -4.15
N SER A 69 0.45 -8.54 -4.52
CA SER A 69 0.26 -9.08 -5.87
C SER A 69 0.22 -8.00 -6.95
N ILE A 70 -0.43 -6.86 -6.69
CA ILE A 70 -0.50 -5.73 -7.63
C ILE A 70 0.91 -5.18 -7.85
N LEU A 71 1.66 -4.90 -6.79
CA LEU A 71 3.00 -4.34 -6.93
C LEU A 71 3.99 -5.31 -7.59
N GLN A 72 3.78 -6.62 -7.45
CA GLN A 72 4.56 -7.66 -8.16
C GLN A 72 4.34 -7.70 -9.67
N ASP A 73 3.19 -7.21 -10.15
CA ASP A 73 2.71 -7.46 -11.51
C ASP A 73 3.41 -6.60 -12.59
N GLY A 74 4.29 -5.68 -12.20
CA GLY A 74 5.12 -4.99 -13.18
C GLY A 74 5.74 -3.69 -12.70
N LYS A 75 5.73 -2.70 -13.60
CA LYS A 75 6.41 -1.43 -13.37
C LYS A 75 5.60 -0.59 -12.39
N VAL A 76 6.19 -0.32 -11.22
CA VAL A 76 5.60 0.53 -10.18
C VAL A 76 6.06 1.97 -10.35
N GLU A 77 5.09 2.88 -10.34
CA GLU A 77 5.28 4.33 -10.39
C GLU A 77 4.72 4.95 -9.11
N ILE A 78 5.58 5.65 -8.36
CA ILE A 78 5.21 6.29 -7.08
C ILE A 78 5.28 7.80 -7.27
N GLN A 79 4.10 8.44 -7.35
CA GLN A 79 3.96 9.88 -7.44
C GLN A 79 3.78 10.47 -6.03
N ARG A 80 4.88 10.91 -5.43
CA ARG A 80 4.92 11.51 -4.09
C ARG A 80 4.27 12.89 -4.10
N GLN A 81 3.45 13.19 -3.10
CA GLN A 81 2.69 14.45 -3.03
C GLN A 81 2.93 15.21 -1.73
N ASP A 82 2.87 14.53 -0.59
CA ASP A 82 2.95 15.17 0.73
C ASP A 82 3.50 14.18 1.78
N THR A 83 3.58 14.60 3.04
CA THR A 83 3.93 13.77 4.19
C THR A 83 2.88 13.91 5.28
N ASP A 84 2.39 12.78 5.79
CA ASP A 84 1.42 12.82 6.89
C ASP A 84 2.08 13.12 8.25
N ARG A 85 1.24 13.39 9.26
CA ARG A 85 1.68 13.67 10.65
C ARG A 85 2.52 12.56 11.30
N TYR A 86 2.54 11.36 10.72
CA TYR A 86 3.31 10.21 11.22
C TYR A 86 4.63 10.04 10.46
N GLY A 87 4.93 10.94 9.52
CA GLY A 87 6.15 10.91 8.71
C GLY A 87 6.07 9.93 7.53
N ARG A 88 4.86 9.50 7.12
CA ARG A 88 4.69 8.68 5.91
C ARG A 88 4.51 9.59 4.70
N THR A 89 5.18 9.27 3.60
CA THR A 89 4.93 9.91 2.31
C THR A 89 3.53 9.54 1.81
N LEU A 90 2.70 10.54 1.53
CA LEU A 90 1.44 10.38 0.80
C LEU A 90 1.76 10.35 -0.69
N ALA A 91 1.41 9.26 -1.37
CA ALA A 91 1.74 9.07 -2.78
C ALA A 91 0.63 8.38 -3.57
N GLY A 92 0.49 8.75 -4.82
CA GLY A 92 -0.28 8.00 -5.81
C GLY A 92 0.58 6.85 -6.31
N VAL A 93 0.00 5.65 -6.42
CA VAL A 93 0.75 4.45 -6.79
C VAL A 93 0.10 3.82 -8.00
N ARG A 94 0.84 3.72 -9.09
CA ARG A 94 0.40 3.06 -10.32
C ARG A 94 1.25 1.84 -10.62
N VAL A 95 0.62 0.79 -11.13
CA VAL A 95 1.30 -0.39 -11.68
C VAL A 95 0.83 -0.60 -13.11
N ASN A 96 1.78 -0.68 -14.05
CA ASN A 96 1.47 -0.84 -15.48
C ASN A 96 0.46 0.24 -15.98
N GLY A 97 0.54 1.45 -15.43
CA GLY A 97 -0.36 2.57 -15.74
C GLY A 97 -1.71 2.57 -15.03
N GLN A 98 -2.04 1.55 -14.24
CA GLN A 98 -3.30 1.46 -13.48
C GLN A 98 -3.10 1.90 -12.03
N ASP A 99 -4.06 2.62 -11.45
CA ASP A 99 -4.01 3.05 -10.05
C ASP A 99 -4.25 1.86 -9.10
N ALA A 100 -3.27 1.56 -8.25
CA ALA A 100 -3.32 0.43 -7.32
C ALA A 100 -4.41 0.61 -6.26
N GLY A 101 -4.66 1.85 -5.82
CA GLY A 101 -5.74 2.17 -4.88
C GLY A 101 -7.10 1.89 -5.49
N ASP A 102 -7.34 2.36 -6.71
CA ASP A 102 -8.60 2.12 -7.43
C ASP A 102 -8.85 0.62 -7.69
N MET A 103 -7.79 -0.16 -7.94
CA MET A 103 -7.89 -1.62 -8.07
C MET A 103 -8.40 -2.25 -6.77
N LEU A 104 -7.82 -1.88 -5.62
CA LEU A 104 -8.24 -2.38 -4.30
C LEU A 104 -9.67 -1.97 -3.96
N VAL A 105 -10.07 -0.73 -4.27
CA VAL A 105 -11.44 -0.26 -4.06
C VAL A 105 -12.44 -1.04 -4.91
N ARG A 106 -12.13 -1.26 -6.19
CA ARG A 106 -12.98 -2.01 -7.11
C ARG A 106 -13.18 -3.47 -6.67
N GLU A 107 -12.16 -4.04 -6.04
CA GLU A 107 -12.19 -5.41 -5.51
C GLU A 107 -12.82 -5.49 -4.10
N GLY A 108 -13.25 -4.36 -3.52
CA GLY A 108 -13.87 -4.32 -2.19
C GLY A 108 -12.88 -4.50 -1.02
N LEU A 109 -11.59 -4.30 -1.28
CA LEU A 109 -10.49 -4.50 -0.32
C LEU A 109 -10.01 -3.20 0.33
N ALA A 110 -10.49 -2.06 -0.14
CA ALA A 110 -10.25 -0.72 0.41
C ALA A 110 -11.47 0.18 0.14
N ARG A 111 -11.53 1.33 0.81
CA ARG A 111 -12.48 2.41 0.52
C ARG A 111 -11.75 3.58 -0.10
N THR A 112 -12.44 4.38 -0.92
CA THR A 112 -11.92 5.69 -1.34
C THR A 112 -11.75 6.59 -0.11
N TRP A 113 -10.61 7.28 -0.01
CA TRP A 113 -10.34 8.19 1.09
C TRP A 113 -11.33 9.36 1.08
N SER A 114 -12.08 9.52 2.17
CA SER A 114 -13.11 10.56 2.33
C SER A 114 -12.67 11.74 3.21
N GLY A 115 -11.37 11.83 3.54
CA GLY A 115 -10.82 12.85 4.45
C GLY A 115 -10.76 12.40 5.91
N ARG A 116 -11.36 11.26 6.25
CA ARG A 116 -11.26 10.64 7.58
C ARG A 116 -11.33 9.12 7.47
N ARG A 117 -10.79 8.44 8.48
CA ARG A 117 -10.92 6.99 8.61
C ARG A 117 -12.34 6.63 9.05
N GLU A 118 -12.92 5.63 8.40
CA GLU A 118 -14.23 5.09 8.73
C GLU A 118 -14.10 3.71 9.38
N PRO A 119 -15.06 3.30 10.22
CA PRO A 119 -14.98 1.99 10.85
C PRO A 119 -15.31 0.88 9.83
N TRP A 120 -14.62 -0.25 9.99
CA TRP A 120 -14.81 -1.48 9.21
C TRP A 120 -15.73 -2.49 9.91
N CYS A 121 -15.97 -2.24 11.19
CA CYS A 121 -17.06 -2.76 11.98
C CYS A 121 -18.15 -1.65 12.06
#